data_AF-A0A0F9CVB1-F1
#
_entry.id   AF-A0A0F9CVB1-F1
#
_cell.length_a   1.000
_cell.length_b   1.000
_cell.length_c   1.000
_cell.angle_alpha   90.00
_cell.angle_beta   90.00
_cell.angle_gamma   90.00
#
_symmetry.space_group_name_H-M   'P 1'
#
loop_
_entity.id
_entity.type
_entity.pdbx_description
1 polymer ?
#
loop_
_entity_poly.entity_id
_entity_poly.type
_entity_poly.pdbx_seq_one_letter_code
_entity_poly.pdbx_strand_id
1 'polypeptide(L)'
;MRIGILDVNVKRGKPGQCWVCKESIALKELHTVVVLRYGKFQQQAFKLAAAQGRAKSKKAGFKYRRLHLKGCLATWLVAIHHYRSEARSQRKGRPAGSGQLPQLSDEDKLVRYRLVRRRAETLRLLIATEDDHRIVNLYQRLKYLNNQLEINVIDDMARREQTNIRLLNARFKRAEELINGQSTGTS
;
A
#
# COMPACT_ATOMS: atom_id res chain seq x y z
N MET A 1 4.39 3.54 15.81
CA MET A 1 3.66 2.28 15.48
C MET A 1 2.84 1.87 16.69
N ARG A 2 1.53 1.60 16.54
CA ARG A 2 0.72 1.06 17.65
C ARG A 2 0.83 -0.47 17.68
N ILE A 3 1.40 -1.02 18.76
CA ILE A 3 1.67 -2.47 18.91
C ILE A 3 0.43 -3.19 19.48
N GLY A 4 -0.19 -2.61 20.50
CA GLY A 4 -1.37 -3.09 21.22
C GLY A 4 -1.67 -2.20 22.41
N ILE A 5 -2.51 -2.67 23.33
CA ILE A 5 -2.71 -2.05 24.64
C ILE A 5 -1.89 -2.85 25.65
N LEU A 6 -1.13 -2.14 26.49
CA LEU A 6 -0.42 -2.73 27.62
C LEU A 6 -1.24 -2.52 28.88
N ASP A 7 -1.50 -3.59 29.61
CA ASP A 7 -2.16 -3.55 30.91
C ASP A 7 -1.21 -4.14 31.95
N VAL A 8 -0.88 -3.37 32.99
CA VAL A 8 -0.01 -3.81 34.08
C VAL A 8 -0.89 -4.26 35.23
N ASN A 9 -0.73 -5.51 35.65
CA ASN A 9 -1.62 -6.13 36.62
C ASN A 9 -0.86 -7.02 37.60
N VAL A 10 -1.46 -7.26 38.76
CA VAL A 10 -0.93 -8.19 39.77
C VAL A 10 -1.56 -9.56 39.55
N LYS A 11 -0.74 -10.63 39.58
CA LYS A 11 -1.27 -11.97 39.32
C LYS A 11 -2.17 -12.44 40.47
N ARG A 12 -3.45 -12.62 40.14
CA ARG A 12 -4.46 -13.22 41.03
C ARG A 12 -4.85 -14.63 40.53
N GLY A 13 -5.25 -15.51 41.45
CA GLY A 13 -5.75 -16.85 41.16
C GLY A 13 -4.65 -17.91 41.04
N LYS A 14 -4.51 -18.54 39.86
CA LYS A 14 -3.47 -19.53 39.55
C LYS A 14 -2.22 -18.87 38.97
N PRO A 15 -1.01 -19.44 39.13
CA PRO A 15 0.20 -18.92 38.49
C PRO A 15 0.01 -18.81 36.96
N GLY A 16 0.61 -17.78 36.38
CA GLY A 16 0.60 -17.56 34.93
C GLY A 16 1.85 -18.14 34.29
N GLN A 17 1.89 -18.19 32.98
CA GLN A 17 3.12 -18.46 32.25
C GLN A 17 3.50 -17.23 31.42
N CYS A 18 4.76 -16.84 31.47
CA CYS A 18 5.30 -15.80 30.62
C CYS A 18 5.43 -16.32 29.18
N TRP A 19 4.99 -15.51 28.22
CA TRP A 19 5.04 -15.90 26.82
C TRP A 19 6.46 -15.88 26.24
N VAL A 20 7.36 -15.05 26.78
CA VAL A 20 8.75 -14.91 26.30
C VAL A 20 9.64 -16.00 26.89
N CYS A 21 9.89 -15.99 28.20
CA CYS A 21 10.80 -16.95 28.83
C CYS A 21 10.17 -18.32 29.15
N LYS A 22 8.85 -18.47 29.01
CA LYS A 22 8.10 -19.69 29.37
C LYS A 22 8.10 -20.06 30.86
N GLU A 23 8.75 -19.27 31.70
CA GLU A 23 8.72 -19.44 33.16
C GLU A 23 7.37 -19.03 33.74
N SER A 24 7.13 -19.45 34.99
CA SER A 24 5.92 -19.10 35.72
C SER A 24 5.97 -17.64 36.20
N ILE A 25 4.79 -17.02 36.25
CA ILE A 25 4.54 -15.74 36.91
C ILE A 25 3.82 -16.09 38.20
N ALA A 26 4.49 -15.84 39.31
CA ALA A 26 4.04 -16.23 40.64
C ALA A 26 2.78 -15.45 41.06
N LEU A 27 2.10 -15.94 42.09
CA LEU A 27 0.98 -15.22 42.68
C LEU A 27 1.46 -13.93 43.33
N LYS A 28 0.66 -12.87 43.22
CA LYS A 28 0.99 -11.51 43.68
C LYS A 28 2.16 -10.84 42.94
N GLU A 29 2.72 -11.49 41.92
CA GLU A 29 3.75 -10.88 41.09
C GLU A 29 3.15 -9.88 40.08
N LEU A 30 3.85 -8.75 39.89
CA LEU A 30 3.54 -7.78 38.85
C LEU A 30 3.87 -8.33 37.47
N HIS A 31 2.92 -8.24 36.56
CA HIS A 31 3.10 -8.69 35.18
C HIS A 31 2.38 -7.77 34.21
N THR A 32 2.73 -7.88 32.93
CA THR A 32 2.06 -7.15 31.86
C THR A 32 1.25 -8.10 31.00
N VAL A 33 0.03 -7.70 30.67
CA VAL A 33 -0.79 -8.35 29.66
C VAL A 33 -0.82 -7.44 28.44
N VAL A 34 -0.27 -7.94 27.33
CA VAL A 34 -0.37 -7.26 26.05
C VAL A 34 -1.61 -7.73 25.33
N VAL A 35 -2.51 -6.79 25.06
CA VAL A 35 -3.73 -7.02 24.27
C VAL A 35 -3.45 -6.59 22.84
N LEU A 36 -3.26 -7.59 21.97
CA LEU A 36 -3.09 -7.39 20.54
C LEU A 36 -4.45 -7.36 19.86
N ARG A 37 -4.77 -6.24 19.18
CA ARG A 37 -5.86 -6.18 18.21
C ARG A 37 -5.47 -6.99 16.98
N TYR A 38 -6.33 -7.91 16.58
CA TYR A 38 -6.17 -8.63 15.33
C TYR A 38 -6.51 -7.71 14.13
N GLY A 39 -5.96 -8.01 12.94
CA GLY A 39 -6.19 -7.21 11.73
C GLY A 39 -7.63 -7.32 11.19
N LYS A 40 -7.97 -6.49 10.19
CA LYS A 40 -9.32 -6.41 9.57
C LYS A 40 -9.91 -7.80 9.20
N PHE A 41 -9.07 -8.71 8.71
CA PHE A 41 -9.46 -10.07 8.32
C PHE A 41 -9.99 -10.91 9.49
N GLN A 42 -9.37 -10.85 10.66
CA GLN A 42 -9.79 -11.60 11.82
C GLN A 42 -10.98 -10.95 12.54
N GLN A 43 -11.17 -9.64 12.37
CA GLN A 43 -12.41 -8.96 12.76
C GLN A 43 -13.60 -9.49 11.95
N GLN A 44 -13.40 -9.77 10.66
CA GLN A 44 -14.39 -10.46 9.82
C GLN A 44 -14.56 -11.93 10.22
N ALA A 45 -13.48 -12.66 10.51
CA ALA A 45 -13.57 -14.04 11.00
C ALA A 45 -14.29 -14.14 12.35
N PHE A 46 -14.10 -13.17 13.25
CA PHE A 46 -14.85 -13.08 14.50
C PHE A 46 -16.34 -12.79 14.25
N LYS A 47 -16.68 -11.87 13.34
CA LYS A 47 -18.09 -11.65 12.94
C LYS A 47 -18.73 -12.93 12.41
N LEU A 48 -18.00 -13.70 11.60
CA LEU A 48 -18.46 -14.99 11.07
C LEU A 48 -18.66 -16.02 12.19
N ALA A 49 -17.70 -16.14 13.11
CA ALA A 49 -17.79 -17.07 14.25
C ALA A 49 -18.87 -16.68 15.27
N ALA A 50 -19.13 -15.38 15.44
CA ALA A 50 -20.22 -14.85 16.26
C ALA A 50 -21.58 -15.11 15.62
N ALA A 51 -21.71 -14.93 14.29
CA ALA A 51 -22.91 -15.28 13.55
C ALA A 51 -23.23 -16.79 13.63
N GLN A 52 -22.21 -17.64 13.76
CA GLN A 52 -22.35 -19.08 13.99
C GLN A 52 -22.55 -19.47 15.47
N GLY A 53 -22.73 -18.51 16.38
CA GLY A 53 -22.96 -18.77 17.81
C GLY A 53 -21.77 -19.33 18.58
N ARG A 54 -20.59 -19.47 17.94
CA ARG A 54 -19.38 -20.04 18.54
C ARG A 54 -18.58 -19.05 19.37
N ALA A 55 -18.87 -17.75 19.27
CA ALA A 55 -18.16 -16.71 20.01
C ALA A 55 -19.10 -15.97 20.99
N LYS A 56 -19.05 -16.35 22.28
CA LYS A 56 -19.94 -15.84 23.34
C LYS A 56 -19.47 -14.55 24.06
N SER A 57 -18.29 -13.98 23.76
CA SER A 57 -17.81 -12.78 24.46
C SER A 57 -17.07 -11.77 23.58
N LYS A 58 -17.14 -10.47 23.95
CA LYS A 58 -16.35 -9.36 23.35
C LYS A 58 -14.82 -9.56 23.46
N LYS A 59 -14.35 -10.54 24.23
CA LYS A 59 -12.93 -10.93 24.33
C LYS A 59 -12.49 -11.89 23.22
N ALA A 60 -13.44 -12.56 22.56
CA ALA A 60 -13.13 -13.39 21.41
C ALA A 60 -12.72 -12.47 20.25
N GLY A 61 -11.58 -12.78 19.63
CA GLY A 61 -10.94 -11.90 18.66
C GLY A 61 -9.92 -10.90 19.25
N PHE A 62 -9.42 -11.10 20.48
CA PHE A 62 -8.20 -10.45 20.99
C PHE A 62 -7.13 -11.47 21.37
N LYS A 63 -5.86 -11.19 21.05
CA LYS A 63 -4.73 -12.04 21.43
C LYS A 63 -4.09 -11.46 22.68
N TYR A 64 -4.13 -12.22 23.77
CA TYR A 64 -3.55 -11.82 25.05
C TYR A 64 -2.20 -12.50 25.21
N ARG A 65 -1.15 -11.71 25.47
CA ARG A 65 0.19 -12.23 25.80
C ARG A 65 0.55 -11.77 27.20
N ARG A 66 0.79 -12.71 28.10
CA ARG A 66 1.24 -12.42 29.46
C ARG A 66 2.76 -12.43 29.50
N LEU A 67 3.37 -11.42 30.08
CA LEU A 67 4.81 -11.22 30.12
C LEU A 67 5.23 -10.80 31.53
N HIS A 68 6.42 -11.23 31.98
CA HIS A 68 7.06 -10.57 33.10
C HIS A 68 7.28 -9.10 32.78
N LEU A 69 7.05 -8.23 33.76
CA LEU A 69 7.25 -6.79 33.61
C LEU A 69 8.74 -6.47 33.40
N LYS A 70 9.62 -7.11 34.17
CA LYS A 70 11.07 -6.95 34.10
C LYS A 70 11.66 -7.80 32.97
N GLY A 71 12.41 -7.19 32.06
CA GLY A 71 13.14 -7.87 30.98
C GLY A 71 12.24 -8.37 29.84
N CYS A 72 11.31 -9.28 30.10
CA CYS A 72 10.49 -9.92 29.07
C CYS A 72 9.64 -8.95 28.24
N LEU A 73 9.09 -7.91 28.87
CA LEU A 73 8.34 -6.88 28.15
C LEU A 73 9.22 -6.13 27.14
N ALA A 74 10.42 -5.70 27.56
CA ALA A 74 11.35 -4.97 26.70
C ALA A 74 11.80 -5.84 25.51
N THR A 75 12.22 -7.08 25.77
CA THR A 75 12.59 -8.05 24.73
C THR A 75 11.45 -8.26 23.74
N TRP A 76 10.23 -8.40 24.23
CA TRP A 76 9.06 -8.57 23.38
C TRP A 76 8.76 -7.34 22.51
N LEU A 77 8.87 -6.14 23.07
CA LEU A 77 8.65 -4.87 22.35
C LEU A 77 9.68 -4.66 21.24
N VAL A 78 10.95 -4.99 21.49
CA VAL A 78 12.00 -4.94 20.47
C VAL A 78 11.73 -5.96 19.37
N ALA A 79 11.46 -7.22 19.73
CA ALA A 79 11.18 -8.28 18.76
C ALA A 79 9.97 -7.97 17.87
N ILE A 80 8.86 -7.49 18.44
CA ILE A 80 7.66 -7.15 17.66
C ILE A 80 7.86 -5.90 16.81
N HIS A 81 8.71 -4.96 17.25
CA HIS A 81 9.09 -3.82 16.44
C HIS A 81 9.87 -4.28 15.21
N HIS A 82 10.93 -5.07 15.39
CA HIS A 82 11.71 -5.62 14.29
C HIS A 82 10.84 -6.44 13.34
N TYR A 83 10.08 -7.41 13.85
CA TYR A 83 9.19 -8.22 13.02
C TYR A 83 8.21 -7.38 12.19
N ARG A 84 7.60 -6.33 12.76
CA ARG A 84 6.65 -5.48 12.02
C ARG A 84 7.35 -4.50 11.08
N SER A 85 8.52 -4.00 11.45
CA SER A 85 9.35 -3.14 10.60
C SER A 85 9.91 -3.91 9.40
N GLU A 86 10.36 -5.15 9.60
CA GLU A 86 10.79 -6.09 8.57
C GLU A 86 9.63 -6.59 7.73
N ALA A 87 8.52 -7.03 8.33
CA ALA A 87 7.32 -7.37 7.58
C ALA A 87 6.82 -6.16 6.77
N ARG A 88 7.02 -4.93 7.27
CA ARG A 88 6.75 -3.71 6.51
C ARG A 88 7.80 -3.45 5.44
N SER A 89 9.09 -3.72 5.64
CA SER A 89 10.11 -3.57 4.59
C SER A 89 9.91 -4.60 3.48
N GLN A 90 9.60 -5.85 3.83
CA GLN A 90 9.21 -6.92 2.90
C GLN A 90 7.92 -6.58 2.15
N ARG A 91 6.91 -5.99 2.83
CA ARG A 91 5.68 -5.47 2.18
C ARG A 91 5.87 -4.12 1.47
N LYS A 92 6.95 -3.40 1.76
CA LYS A 92 7.41 -2.21 1.02
C LYS A 92 8.27 -2.63 -0.18
N GLY A 93 8.39 -3.92 -0.47
CA GLY A 93 8.61 -4.42 -1.81
C GLY A 93 7.32 -4.27 -2.65
N ARG A 94 7.49 -4.05 -3.95
CA ARG A 94 6.43 -3.98 -4.96
C ARG A 94 5.41 -5.12 -4.70
N PRO A 95 4.08 -4.87 -4.70
CA PRO A 95 3.07 -5.86 -4.30
C PRO A 95 3.28 -7.22 -4.98
N ALA A 96 3.03 -8.32 -4.27
CA ALA A 96 3.02 -9.65 -4.87
C ALA A 96 2.00 -9.66 -6.01
N GLY A 97 2.45 -9.97 -7.23
CA GLY A 97 1.70 -9.75 -8.48
C GLY A 97 2.21 -8.59 -9.33
N SER A 98 3.15 -7.79 -8.87
CA SER A 98 3.81 -6.77 -9.71
C SER A 98 4.88 -7.32 -10.69
N GLY A 99 5.06 -8.65 -10.67
CA GLY A 99 5.58 -9.45 -11.78
C GLY A 99 4.52 -9.80 -12.83
N GLN A 100 3.35 -9.14 -12.83
CA GLN A 100 2.28 -9.29 -13.84
C GLN A 100 2.63 -8.71 -15.22
N LEU A 101 3.82 -8.12 -15.39
CA LEU A 101 4.29 -7.88 -16.74
C LEU A 101 4.90 -9.19 -17.21
N PRO A 102 4.51 -9.71 -18.39
CA PRO A 102 5.14 -10.89 -18.97
C PRO A 102 6.66 -10.81 -18.81
N GLN A 103 7.33 -11.94 -18.59
CA GLN A 103 8.79 -11.97 -18.64
C GLN A 103 9.20 -11.57 -20.07
N LEU A 104 9.47 -10.28 -20.24
CA LEU A 104 9.91 -9.69 -21.49
C LEU A 104 11.36 -10.07 -21.73
N SER A 105 11.74 -10.26 -22.98
CA SER A 105 13.14 -10.32 -23.37
C SER A 105 13.86 -9.04 -22.96
N ASP A 106 15.20 -9.06 -22.84
CA ASP A 106 15.95 -7.86 -22.50
C ASP A 106 15.81 -6.75 -23.57
N GLU A 107 15.61 -7.14 -24.82
CA GLU A 107 15.32 -6.22 -25.93
C GLU A 107 13.96 -5.53 -25.73
N ASP A 108 12.92 -6.29 -25.39
CA ASP A 108 11.58 -5.74 -25.13
C ASP A 108 11.55 -4.84 -23.89
N LYS A 109 12.34 -5.17 -22.86
CA LYS A 109 12.52 -4.29 -21.70
C LYS A 109 13.14 -2.96 -22.11
N LEU A 110 14.15 -2.97 -22.98
CA LEU A 110 14.79 -1.75 -23.50
C LEU A 110 13.81 -0.93 -24.35
N VAL A 111 13.04 -1.58 -25.23
CA VAL A 111 12.00 -0.92 -26.04
C VAL A 111 10.97 -0.25 -25.12
N ARG A 112 10.44 -0.99 -24.15
CA ARG A 112 9.48 -0.45 -23.17
C ARG A 112 10.07 0.72 -22.38
N TYR A 113 11.31 0.61 -21.92
CA TYR A 113 12.00 1.68 -21.21
C TYR A 113 12.09 2.95 -22.06
N ARG A 114 12.48 2.84 -23.33
CA ARG A 114 12.55 3.96 -24.28
C ARG A 114 11.17 4.59 -24.50
N LEU A 115 10.13 3.78 -24.69
CA LEU A 115 8.76 4.27 -24.89
C LEU A 115 8.22 5.00 -23.66
N VAL A 116 8.39 4.43 -22.47
CA VAL A 116 7.98 5.06 -21.20
C VAL A 116 8.71 6.39 -20.99
N ARG A 117 10.01 6.44 -21.27
CA ARG A 117 10.80 7.67 -21.17
C ARG A 117 10.32 8.74 -22.14
N ARG A 118 10.10 8.40 -23.41
CA ARG A 118 9.55 9.32 -24.44
C ARG A 118 8.15 9.82 -24.08
N ARG A 119 7.29 8.97 -23.53
CA ARG A 119 5.96 9.36 -23.04
C ARG A 119 6.09 10.37 -21.89
N ALA A 120 6.97 10.10 -20.92
CA ALA A 120 7.22 11.02 -19.81
C ALA A 120 7.76 12.38 -20.28
N GLU A 121 8.70 12.39 -21.23
CA GLU A 121 9.23 13.61 -21.85
C GLU A 121 8.13 14.40 -22.56
N THR A 122 7.27 13.72 -23.35
CA THR A 122 6.14 14.36 -24.05
C THR A 122 5.15 15.01 -23.09
N LEU A 123 4.85 14.36 -21.96
CA LEU A 123 3.97 14.93 -20.92
C LEU A 123 4.58 16.17 -20.25
N ARG A 124 5.90 16.19 -20.02
CA ARG A 124 6.58 17.39 -19.50
C ARG A 124 6.51 18.54 -20.50
N LEU A 125 6.68 18.26 -21.79
CA LEU A 125 6.56 19.27 -22.84
C LEU A 125 5.15 19.84 -22.94
N LEU A 126 4.11 19.00 -22.76
CA LEU A 126 2.71 19.44 -22.72
C LEU A 126 2.42 20.37 -21.54
N ILE A 127 3.02 20.09 -20.38
CA ILE A 127 2.90 20.95 -19.19
C ILE A 127 3.57 22.31 -19.44
N ALA A 128 4.76 22.30 -20.05
CA ALA A 128 5.57 23.50 -20.26
C ALA A 128 5.14 24.37 -21.46
N THR A 129 4.29 23.85 -22.34
CA THR A 129 3.87 24.54 -23.58
C THR A 129 2.54 25.26 -23.38
N GLU A 130 2.45 26.49 -23.90
CA GLU A 130 1.19 27.24 -23.98
C GLU A 130 0.65 27.37 -25.42
N ASP A 131 1.47 27.08 -26.43
CA ASP A 131 1.12 27.14 -27.86
C ASP A 131 0.18 26.00 -28.28
N ASP A 132 -0.95 26.38 -28.87
CA ASP A 132 -2.03 25.49 -29.30
C ASP A 132 -1.63 24.50 -30.39
N HIS A 133 -0.88 24.95 -31.40
CA HIS A 133 -0.42 24.05 -32.46
C HIS A 133 0.52 23.00 -31.90
N ARG A 134 1.39 23.41 -30.97
CA ARG A 134 2.32 22.51 -30.30
C ARG A 134 1.61 21.56 -29.33
N ILE A 135 0.56 22.00 -28.64
CA ILE A 135 -0.29 21.14 -27.79
C ILE A 135 -0.94 20.04 -28.62
N VAL A 136 -1.52 20.37 -29.78
CA VAL A 136 -2.15 19.40 -30.68
C VAL A 136 -1.13 18.37 -31.17
N ASN A 137 0.04 18.81 -31.63
CA ASN A 137 1.11 17.92 -32.10
C ASN A 137 1.60 16.98 -31.00
N LEU A 138 1.81 17.50 -29.78
CA LEU A 138 2.25 16.68 -28.64
C LEU A 138 1.16 15.70 -28.17
N TYR A 139 -0.11 16.08 -28.24
CA TYR A 139 -1.24 15.20 -27.94
C TYR A 139 -1.36 14.06 -28.95
N GLN A 140 -1.24 14.34 -30.25
CA GLN A 140 -1.21 13.31 -31.30
C GLN A 140 -0.02 12.37 -31.13
N ARG A 141 1.18 12.91 -30.82
CA ARG A 141 2.36 12.12 -30.49
C ARG A 141 2.12 11.22 -29.28
N LEU A 142 1.40 11.69 -28.26
CA LEU A 142 1.05 10.89 -27.09
C LEU A 142 0.11 9.74 -27.47
N LYS A 143 -0.91 9.98 -28.32
CA LYS A 143 -1.79 8.92 -28.85
C LYS A 143 -0.99 7.86 -29.60
N TYR A 144 -0.08 8.28 -30.48
CA TYR A 144 0.80 7.37 -31.20
C TYR A 144 1.66 6.52 -30.25
N LEU A 145 2.30 7.15 -29.25
CA LEU A 145 3.12 6.43 -28.26
C LEU A 145 2.29 5.47 -27.40
N ASN A 146 1.05 5.82 -27.04
CA ASN A 146 0.15 4.92 -26.31
C ASN A 146 -0.24 3.70 -27.16
N ASN A 147 -0.47 3.89 -28.46
CA ASN A 147 -0.77 2.78 -29.39
C ASN A 147 0.43 1.84 -29.60
N GLN A 148 1.67 2.32 -29.43
CA GLN A 148 2.88 1.49 -29.47
C GLN A 148 3.16 0.73 -28.17
N LEU A 149 2.46 1.06 -27.08
CA LEU A 149 2.59 0.39 -25.80
C LEU A 149 1.58 -0.76 -25.72
N GLU A 150 1.79 -1.84 -26.49
CA GLU A 150 1.04 -3.11 -26.30
C GLU A 150 1.24 -3.71 -24.88
N ILE A 151 2.29 -3.26 -24.19
CA ILE A 151 2.60 -3.67 -22.82
C ILE A 151 1.93 -2.70 -21.85
N ASN A 152 0.95 -3.21 -21.09
CA ASN A 152 0.26 -2.49 -20.01
C ASN A 152 1.26 -1.72 -19.12
N VAL A 153 1.30 -0.40 -19.25
CA VAL A 153 2.02 0.46 -18.30
C VAL A 153 1.09 0.68 -17.13
N ILE A 154 1.53 0.36 -15.91
CA ILE A 154 0.75 0.65 -14.70
C ILE A 154 0.75 2.17 -14.51
N ASP A 155 -0.27 2.84 -15.03
CA ASP A 155 -0.42 4.31 -14.96
C ASP A 155 -0.42 4.82 -13.50
N ASP A 156 -0.90 3.99 -12.56
CA ASP A 156 -0.90 4.27 -11.11
C ASP A 156 0.49 4.40 -10.46
N MET A 157 1.55 3.95 -11.13
CA MET A 157 2.92 4.15 -10.63
C MET A 157 3.48 5.53 -10.98
N ALA A 158 2.84 6.26 -11.91
CA ALA A 158 3.21 7.63 -12.23
C ALA A 158 2.54 8.60 -11.24
N ARG A 159 3.00 8.59 -9.98
CA ARG A 159 2.59 9.60 -9.00
C ARG A 159 2.97 10.98 -9.52
N ARG A 160 1.96 11.78 -9.89
CA ARG A 160 2.10 13.18 -10.27
C ARG A 160 1.40 14.04 -9.21
N GLU A 161 1.91 15.25 -9.04
CA GLU A 161 1.25 16.25 -8.19
C GLU A 161 -0.13 16.60 -8.75
N GLN A 162 -1.12 16.85 -7.88
CA GLN A 162 -2.51 17.08 -8.27
C GLN A 162 -2.67 18.26 -9.24
N THR A 163 -1.83 19.29 -9.09
CA THR A 163 -1.75 20.47 -9.97
C THR A 163 -1.41 20.09 -11.40
N ASN A 164 -0.38 19.26 -11.57
CA ASN A 164 0.06 18.76 -12.88
C ASN A 164 -0.98 17.85 -13.55
N ILE A 165 -1.74 17.07 -12.77
CA ILE A 165 -2.84 16.26 -13.29
C ILE A 165 -3.94 17.15 -13.88
N ARG A 166 -4.36 18.19 -13.15
CA ARG A 166 -5.38 19.14 -13.62
C ARG A 166 -4.94 19.87 -14.88
N LEU A 167 -3.68 20.32 -14.92
CA LEU A 167 -3.12 21.02 -16.07
C LEU A 167 -3.07 20.11 -17.30
N LEU A 168 -2.59 18.87 -17.16
CA LEU A 168 -2.58 17.89 -18.25
C LEU A 168 -4.00 17.62 -18.78
N ASN A 169 -4.99 17.43 -17.91
CA ASN A 169 -6.38 17.22 -18.33
C ASN A 169 -6.94 18.44 -19.09
N ALA A 170 -6.62 19.65 -18.65
CA ALA A 170 -7.01 20.87 -19.37
C ALA A 170 -6.35 20.95 -20.76
N ARG A 171 -5.06 20.58 -20.88
CA ARG A 171 -4.35 20.52 -22.16
C ARG A 171 -4.93 19.46 -23.09
N PHE A 172 -5.30 18.29 -22.57
CA PHE A 172 -5.95 17.24 -23.35
C PHE A 172 -7.31 17.69 -23.87
N LYS A 173 -8.14 18.31 -23.02
CA LYS A 173 -9.43 18.86 -23.43
C LYS A 173 -9.28 19.92 -24.53
N ARG A 174 -8.32 20.83 -24.36
CA ARG A 174 -8.00 21.87 -25.36
C ARG A 174 -7.55 21.28 -26.69
N ALA A 175 -6.70 20.24 -26.65
CA ALA A 175 -6.28 19.54 -27.86
C ALA A 175 -7.46 18.87 -28.58
N GLU A 176 -8.38 18.24 -27.84
CA GLU A 176 -9.58 17.60 -28.39
C GLU A 176 -10.54 18.62 -29.01
N GLU A 177 -10.74 19.76 -28.36
CA GLU A 177 -11.55 20.87 -28.88
C GLU A 177 -10.97 21.44 -30.18
N LEU A 178 -9.65 21.62 -30.24
CA LEU A 178 -8.97 22.11 -31.45
C LEU A 178 -9.02 21.12 -32.61
N ILE A 179 -8.94 19.81 -32.33
CA ILE A 179 -9.04 18.77 -33.36
C ILE A 179 -10.48 18.63 -33.88
N ASN A 180 -11.48 18.64 -32.98
CA ASN A 180 -12.89 18.48 -33.35
C ASN A 180 -13.49 19.76 -33.94
N GLY A 181 -13.02 20.94 -33.52
CA GLY A 181 -13.43 22.22 -34.08
C GLY A 181 -12.88 22.49 -35.48
N GLN A 182 -11.82 21.78 -35.89
CA GLN A 182 -11.29 21.83 -37.26
C GLN A 182 -12.11 20.98 -38.24
N SER A 183 -12.85 19.96 -37.78
CA SER A 183 -13.64 19.09 -38.68
C SER A 183 -15.00 19.65 -39.08
N THR A 184 -15.43 20.80 -38.55
CA THR A 184 -16.69 21.47 -38.92
C THR A 184 -16.49 22.65 -39.88
N GLY A 185 -15.29 22.84 -40.42
CA GLY A 185 -14.92 24.01 -41.25
C GLY A 185 -14.78 23.76 -42.76
N THR A 186 -15.14 22.59 -43.28
CA THR A 186 -15.12 22.30 -44.72
C THR A 186 -16.33 21.49 -45.15
N SER A 187 -17.41 22.20 -45.46
CA SER A 187 -18.49 21.78 -46.36
C SER A 187 -19.34 22.99 -46.69
#